data_AF-A0A7L2DX27-F1
#
_entry.id   AF-A0A7L2DX27-F1
#
_cell.length_a   1.000
_cell.length_b   1.000
_cell.length_c   1.000
_cell.angle_alpha   90.00
_cell.angle_beta   90.00
_cell.angle_gamma   90.00
#
_symmetry.space_group_name_H-M   'P 1'
#
loop_
_entity.id
_entity.type
_entity.pdbx_description
1 polymer ?
#
loop_
_entity_poly.entity_id
_entity_poly.type
_entity_poly.pdbx_seq_one_letter_code
_entity_poly.pdbx_strand_id
1 'polypeptide(L)' 'FSYSILSSIPNGNKELFTINTRTGEITLTGSLDFEDVRLHELQIEATDKGTPPLSGHC' A
#
# COMPACT_ATOMS: atom_id res chain seq x y z
N PHE A 1 -13.44 -6.37 5.98
CA PHE A 1 -12.22 -6.22 5.18
C PHE A 1 -11.46 -4.98 5.63
N SER A 2 -10.14 -5.04 5.63
CA SER A 2 -9.21 -3.96 5.90
C SER A 2 -8.04 -4.05 4.94
N TYR A 3 -7.56 -2.91 4.45
CA TYR A 3 -6.42 -2.84 3.54
C TYR A 3 -5.17 -2.27 4.23
N SER A 4 -4.00 -2.78 3.89
CA SER A 4 -2.70 -2.33 4.42
C SER A 4 -1.59 -2.44 3.37
N ILE A 5 -0.58 -1.58 3.48
CA ILE A 5 0.65 -1.67 2.67
C ILE A 5 1.66 -2.53 3.45
N LEU A 6 2.05 -3.67 2.89
CA LEU A 6 3.02 -4.58 3.49
C LEU A 6 4.46 -4.11 3.24
N SER A 7 4.77 -3.86 1.97
CA SER A 7 6.09 -3.48 1.52
C SER A 7 6.01 -2.46 0.38
N SER A 8 7.10 -1.73 0.21
CA SER A 8 7.18 -0.59 -0.69
C SER A 8 8.64 -0.48 -1.15
N ILE A 9 8.88 -0.51 -2.46
CA ILE A 9 10.23 -0.46 -3.06
C ILE A 9 10.29 0.77 -3.99
N PRO A 10 11.37 1.57 -3.96
CA PRO A 10 12.59 1.46 -3.12
C PRO A 10 12.37 1.84 -1.64
N ASN A 11 13.13 1.19 -0.74
CA ASN A 11 13.02 1.36 0.72
C ASN A 11 13.14 2.84 1.13
N GLY A 12 12.00 3.47 1.47
CA GLY A 12 11.90 4.90 1.80
C GLY A 12 10.57 5.52 1.39
N ASN A 13 9.83 4.86 0.49
CA ASN A 13 8.52 5.28 0.01
C ASN A 13 7.33 4.90 0.92
N LYS A 14 7.54 4.23 2.06
CA LYS A 14 6.45 3.98 3.04
C LYS A 14 5.80 5.28 3.55
N GLU A 15 6.50 6.42 3.46
CA GLU A 15 5.97 7.74 3.82
C GLU A 15 5.38 8.53 2.64
N LEU A 16 5.51 8.03 1.40
CA LEU A 16 4.99 8.69 0.19
C LEU A 16 3.60 8.21 -0.19
N PHE A 17 3.22 6.99 0.21
CA PHE A 17 1.96 6.35 -0.13
C PHE A 17 1.19 6.00 1.13
N THR A 18 -0.10 6.33 1.14
CA THR A 18 -1.02 5.92 2.19
C THR A 18 -2.20 5.20 1.59
N ILE A 19 -2.67 4.14 2.26
CA ILE A 19 -3.88 3.42 1.86
C ILE A 19 -4.99 3.64 2.87
N ASN A 20 -6.18 3.94 2.38
CA ASN A 20 -7.38 3.96 3.21
C ASN A 20 -7.77 2.53 3.57
N THR A 21 -7.67 2.19 4.86
CA THR A 21 -7.93 0.84 5.35
C THR A 21 -9.34 0.34 5.08
N ARG A 22 -10.31 1.22 4.82
CA ARG A 22 -11.71 0.85 4.58
C ARG A 22 -12.06 0.73 3.09
N THR A 23 -11.51 1.60 2.25
CA THR A 23 -11.86 1.67 0.82
C THR A 23 -10.80 1.07 -0.10
N GLY A 24 -9.57 0.90 0.38
CA GLY A 24 -8.43 0.51 -0.45
C GLY A 24 -7.91 1.64 -1.35
N GLU A 25 -8.39 2.88 -1.16
CA GLU A 25 -7.92 4.05 -1.91
C GLU A 25 -6.47 4.36 -1.54
N ILE A 26 -5.60 4.48 -2.54
CA ILE A 26 -4.19 4.82 -2.38
C ILE A 26 -4.02 6.29 -2.72
N THR A 27 -3.44 7.06 -1.80
CA THR A 27 -3.15 8.48 -1.97
C THR A 27 -1.67 8.76 -1.72
N LEU A 28 -1.20 9.86 -2.31
CA LEU A 28 0.15 10.35 -2.09
C LEU A 28 0.18 11.32 -0.90
N THR A 29 1.16 11.15 -0.03
CA THR A 29 1.47 12.07 1.07
C THR A 29 2.62 13.02 0.75
N GLY A 30 3.32 12.79 -0.36
CA GLY A 30 4.42 13.62 -0.84
C GLY A 30 4.51 13.65 -2.37
N SER A 31 5.53 14.36 -2.87
CA SER A 31 5.78 14.49 -4.31
C SER A 31 6.47 13.24 -4.86
N LEU A 32 6.03 12.78 -6.02
CA LEU A 32 6.75 11.78 -6.81
C LEU A 32 7.60 12.50 -7.85
N ASP A 33 8.91 12.28 -7.78
CA ASP A 33 9.84 12.73 -8.82
C ASP A 33 10.31 11.55 -9.65
N PHE A 34 10.00 11.57 -10.94
CA PHE A 34 10.35 10.51 -11.88
C PHE A 34 11.87 10.44 -12.13
N GLU A 35 12.58 11.56 -11.97
CA GLU A 35 14.03 11.60 -12.14
C GLU A 35 14.75 10.87 -10.99
N ASP A 36 14.15 10.84 -9.81
CA ASP A 36 14.66 10.18 -8.61
C ASP A 36 14.27 8.69 -8.59
N VAL A 37 12.98 8.39 -8.73
CA VAL A 37 12.47 7.01 -8.76
C VAL A 37 11.49 6.79 -9.91
N ARG A 38 11.88 5.90 -10.82
CA ARG A 38 11.09 5.59 -12.03
C ARG A 38 9.99 4.56 -11.82
N LEU A 39 10.13 3.70 -10.80
CA LEU A 39 9.17 2.64 -10.50
C LEU A 39 8.99 2.53 -9.00
N HIS A 40 7.73 2.58 -8.56
CA HIS A 40 7.35 2.29 -7.20
C HIS A 40 6.53 1.00 -7.20
N GLU A 41 7.00 0.00 -6.47
CA GLU A 41 6.25 -1.23 -6.24
C GLU A 41 5.65 -1.18 -4.84
N LEU A 42 4.35 -1.40 -4.75
CA LEU A 42 3.59 -1.45 -3.50
C LEU A 42 2.97 -2.84 -3.38
N GLN A 43 3.23 -3.50 -2.26
CA GLN A 43 2.57 -4.76 -1.94
C GLN A 43 1.41 -4.50 -1.00
N ILE A 44 0.20 -4.81 -1.45
CA ILE A 44 -1.04 -4.53 -0.70
C ILE A 44 -1.60 -5.83 -0.13
N GLU A 45 -2.06 -5.79 1.11
CA GLU A 45 -2.83 -6.85 1.73
C GLU A 45 -4.27 -6.40 1.97
N ALA A 46 -5.22 -7.27 1.63
CA ALA A 46 -6.62 -7.14 1.98
C ALA A 46 -7.02 -8.27 2.93
N THR A 47 -7.36 -7.94 4.17
CA THR A 47 -7.76 -8.91 5.21
C THR A 47 -9.24 -8.80 5.48
N ASP A 48 -10.01 -9.88 5.34
CA ASP A 48 -11.43 -9.87 5.66
C ASP A 48 -11.70 -9.81 7.18
N LYS A 49 -12.97 -9.71 7.58
CA LYS A 49 -13.38 -9.74 9.00
C LYS A 49 -13.96 -11.11 9.40
N GLY A 50 -13.63 -12.16 8.63
CA GLY A 50 -14.10 -13.51 8.87
C GLY A 50 -13.42 -14.16 10.07
N THR A 51 -13.97 -15.30 10.50
CA THR A 51 -13.35 -16.16 11.52
C THR A 51 -13.27 -17.58 10.96
N PRO A 52 -12.10 -18.07 10.53
CA PRO A 52 -10.80 -17.39 10.50
C PRO A 52 -10.75 -16.28 9.43
N PRO A 53 -9.91 -15.25 9.62
CA PRO A 53 -9.75 -14.19 8.62
C PRO A 53 -8.98 -14.72 7.41
N LEU A 54 -9.41 -14.34 6.21
CA LEU A 54 -8.67 -14.60 4.97
C LEU A 54 -7.97 -13.32 4.51
N SER A 55 -6.70 -13.44 4.11
CA SER A 55 -5.94 -12.36 3.49
C SER A 55 -5.63 -12.67 2.02
N GLY A 56 -5.71 -11.64 1.18
CA GLY A 56 -5.28 -11.66 -0.22
C GLY A 56 -4.14 -10.68 -0.44
N HIS A 57 -3.18 -11.05 -1.28
CA HIS A 57 -2.03 -10.22 -1.65
C HIS A 57 -2.01 -10.00 -3.16
N CYS A 58 -1.73 -8.78 -3.60
CA CYS A 58 -1.52 -8.43 -5.01
C CYS A 58 -0.32 -7.48 -5.14
#